data_AF-A0A2Z7BFW6-F1
#
_entry.id   AF-A0A2Z7BFW6-F1
#
_cell.length_a   1.000
_cell.length_b   1.000
_cell.length_c   1.000
_cell.angle_alpha   90.00
_cell.angle_beta   90.00
_cell.angle_gamma   90.00
#
_symmetry.space_group_name_H-M   'P 1'
#
loop_
_entity.id
_entity.type
_entity.pdbx_description
1 polymer ?
#
loop_
_entity_poly.entity_id
_entity_poly.type
_entity_poly.pdbx_seq_one_letter_code
_entity_poly.pdbx_strand_id
1 'polypeptide(L)'
;MRTRGDKRPSRKHDRKVLVAEESTKSWANTDSESLSSSSSSSDSEHEEVHCLMADQTSDDEVFDFSNVEFTREDLVSALNYMVKEYRKLSQSFEEDKAENISLKSSSIESSSDELEDTDSLKIELSKLTVENELLKIIAKAVKERQVLNHSQHMTSSTK
;
A
#
# COMPACT_ATOMS: atom_id res chain seq x y z
N MET A 1 -4.11 -54.89 10.10
CA MET A 1 -4.32 -55.05 8.64
C MET A 1 -5.66 -54.42 8.27
N ARG A 2 -5.68 -53.56 7.23
CA ARG A 2 -6.76 -53.26 6.26
C ARG A 2 -8.15 -52.83 6.78
N THR A 3 -8.92 -51.89 6.21
CA THR A 3 -8.76 -50.72 5.30
C THR A 3 -10.19 -50.16 5.10
N ARG A 4 -10.32 -48.82 5.10
CA ARG A 4 -11.08 -47.94 4.18
C ARG A 4 -12.59 -48.15 3.89
N GLY A 5 -13.35 -47.04 3.93
CA GLY A 5 -14.65 -46.83 3.25
C GLY A 5 -15.48 -45.73 3.94
N ASP A 6 -15.16 -44.44 3.77
CA ASP A 6 -15.66 -43.53 2.73
C ASP A 6 -17.02 -42.86 3.05
N LYS A 7 -17.03 -41.51 3.03
CA LYS A 7 -18.15 -40.53 2.89
C LYS A 7 -17.95 -39.24 3.70
N ARG A 8 -17.38 -38.22 3.05
CA ARG A 8 -17.85 -36.80 3.15
C ARG A 8 -19.01 -36.64 2.13
N PRO A 9 -19.89 -35.60 2.13
CA PRO A 9 -19.59 -34.20 2.48
C PRO A 9 -20.76 -33.32 3.04
N SER A 10 -20.44 -32.15 3.59
CA SER A 10 -21.09 -30.86 3.25
C SER A 10 -20.46 -29.77 4.13
N ARG A 11 -19.64 -28.91 3.53
CA ARG A 11 -20.02 -27.65 2.87
C ARG A 11 -20.59 -26.66 3.88
N LYS A 12 -19.72 -25.73 4.30
CA LYS A 12 -19.94 -24.28 4.36
C LYS A 12 -18.59 -23.61 4.67
N HIS A 13 -17.93 -23.15 3.61
CA HIS A 13 -16.85 -22.18 3.71
C HIS A 13 -17.45 -20.81 3.38
N ASP A 14 -17.62 -19.95 4.36
CA ASP A 14 -17.70 -18.50 4.11
C ASP A 14 -16.27 -17.96 4.13
N ARG A 15 -15.55 -18.20 3.03
CA ARG A 15 -14.35 -17.44 2.69
C ARG A 15 -14.81 -16.20 1.94
N LYS A 16 -14.73 -15.03 2.58
CA LYS A 16 -14.60 -13.75 1.88
C LYS A 16 -13.11 -13.37 1.98
N VAL A 17 -12.26 -14.15 1.30
CA VAL A 17 -10.88 -13.73 1.06
C VAL A 17 -10.95 -12.85 -0.16
N LEU A 18 -10.84 -11.54 0.02
CA LEU A 18 -10.55 -10.64 -1.09
C LEU A 18 -9.09 -10.90 -1.49
N VAL A 19 -8.92 -11.75 -2.49
CA VAL A 19 -7.69 -11.81 -3.27
C VAL A 19 -7.68 -10.54 -4.11
N ALA A 20 -6.87 -9.56 -3.73
CA ALA A 20 -6.53 -8.49 -4.64
C ALA A 20 -5.62 -9.12 -5.71
N GLU A 21 -6.05 -9.04 -6.96
CA GLU A 21 -5.28 -9.48 -8.12
C GLU A 21 -3.95 -8.73 -8.16
N GLU A 22 -2.86 -9.47 -7.94
CA GLU A 22 -1.53 -9.05 -8.35
C GLU A 22 -1.43 -9.27 -9.86
N SER A 23 -1.55 -8.18 -10.61
CA SER A 23 -1.28 -8.13 -12.04
C SER A 23 0.22 -8.30 -12.28
N THR A 24 0.70 -9.55 -12.31
CA THR A 24 2.01 -9.85 -12.89
C THR A 24 1.88 -9.76 -14.40
N LYS A 25 2.16 -8.55 -14.89
CA LYS A 25 2.37 -8.16 -16.28
C LYS A 25 3.32 -9.15 -16.97
N SER A 26 2.76 -10.20 -17.58
CA SER A 26 3.48 -11.09 -18.49
C SER A 26 3.55 -10.43 -19.87
N TRP A 27 4.63 -9.69 -20.12
CA TRP A 27 5.01 -9.38 -21.50
C TRP A 27 5.68 -10.64 -22.00
N ALA A 28 4.92 -11.43 -22.76
CA ALA A 28 5.52 -12.47 -23.57
C ALA A 28 6.57 -11.81 -24.46
N ASN A 29 7.82 -12.19 -24.24
CA ASN A 29 8.88 -12.08 -25.22
C ASN A 29 8.41 -12.90 -26.43
N THR A 30 7.87 -12.23 -27.45
CA THR A 30 7.64 -12.88 -28.74
C THR A 30 8.98 -13.01 -29.43
N ASP A 31 9.29 -14.26 -29.77
CA ASP A 31 10.57 -14.80 -30.18
C ASP A 31 11.34 -13.93 -31.19
N SER A 32 12.59 -13.64 -30.82
CA SER A 32 13.62 -13.26 -31.77
C SER A 32 13.89 -14.48 -32.67
N GLU A 33 13.19 -14.57 -33.78
CA GLU A 33 13.55 -15.49 -34.87
C GLU A 33 14.98 -15.16 -35.29
N SER A 34 15.86 -16.08 -34.94
CA SER A 34 17.28 -16.02 -35.21
C SER A 34 17.48 -16.08 -36.73
N LEU A 35 17.77 -14.96 -37.38
CA LEU A 35 18.30 -14.98 -38.75
C LEU A 35 19.76 -15.42 -38.68
N SER A 36 19.98 -16.72 -38.53
CA SER A 36 21.26 -17.34 -38.79
C SER A 36 21.55 -17.28 -40.28
N SER A 37 22.40 -16.33 -40.66
CA SER A 37 23.09 -16.29 -41.95
C SER A 37 23.87 -17.60 -42.14
N SER A 38 23.25 -18.58 -42.79
CA SER A 38 23.93 -19.80 -43.20
C SER A 38 24.50 -19.55 -44.60
N SER A 39 25.74 -19.08 -44.65
CA SER A 39 26.54 -19.12 -45.88
C SER A 39 26.78 -20.58 -46.25
N SER A 40 26.21 -21.05 -47.36
CA SER A 40 26.64 -22.29 -47.99
C SER A 40 26.79 -22.07 -49.49
N SER A 41 28.00 -22.35 -49.97
CA SER A 41 28.51 -22.06 -51.30
C SER A 41 27.86 -22.91 -52.38
N SER A 42 27.65 -22.26 -53.53
CA SER A 42 27.21 -22.82 -54.81
C SER A 42 28.07 -23.99 -55.28
N ASP A 43 27.41 -25.02 -55.82
CA ASP A 43 27.83 -25.67 -57.06
C ASP A 43 26.66 -26.45 -57.69
N SER A 44 26.02 -25.88 -58.71
CA SER A 44 25.23 -26.63 -59.68
C SER A 44 25.06 -25.79 -60.94
N GLU A 45 25.83 -26.16 -61.95
CA GLU A 45 25.73 -25.72 -63.33
C GLU A 45 24.37 -26.09 -63.97
N HIS A 46 23.90 -25.21 -64.87
CA HIS A 46 22.75 -25.26 -65.79
C HIS A 46 21.31 -25.36 -65.23
N GLU A 47 20.66 -24.20 -65.02
CA GLU A 47 19.23 -24.05 -65.30
C GLU A 47 18.93 -22.59 -65.69
N GLU A 48 18.47 -22.39 -66.92
CA GLU A 48 18.04 -21.11 -67.47
C GLU A 48 16.68 -20.74 -66.88
N VAL A 49 16.69 -20.02 -65.76
CA VAL A 49 15.50 -19.33 -65.23
C VAL A 49 15.61 -17.84 -65.52
N HIS A 50 15.02 -17.43 -66.63
CA HIS A 50 14.74 -16.02 -66.91
C HIS A 50 13.77 -15.51 -65.83
N CYS A 51 14.32 -14.87 -64.80
CA CYS A 51 13.54 -14.09 -63.86
C CYS A 51 12.99 -12.88 -64.62
N LEU A 52 11.73 -12.97 -65.06
CA LEU A 52 10.94 -11.82 -65.49
C LEU A 52 10.80 -10.87 -64.30
N MET A 53 11.71 -9.89 -64.21
CA MET A 53 11.50 -8.68 -63.43
C MET A 53 10.35 -7.93 -64.11
N ALA A 54 9.11 -8.25 -63.72
CA ALA A 54 7.98 -7.43 -64.06
C ALA A 54 8.20 -6.09 -63.36
N ASP A 55 8.52 -5.06 -64.15
CA ASP A 55 8.58 -3.68 -63.69
C ASP A 55 7.20 -3.32 -63.12
N GLN A 56 7.02 -3.46 -61.81
CA GLN A 56 5.93 -2.81 -61.09
C GLN A 56 6.26 -1.32 -61.04
N THR A 57 5.98 -0.64 -62.15
CA THR A 57 5.81 0.81 -62.21
C THR A 57 4.50 1.16 -61.53
N SER A 58 4.44 1.12 -60.22
CA SER A 58 3.33 1.75 -59.49
C SER A 58 3.82 2.24 -58.14
N ASP A 59 4.04 3.55 -58.10
CA ASP A 59 3.98 4.34 -56.88
C ASP A 59 5.00 3.97 -55.82
N ASP A 60 6.29 4.14 -56.15
CA ASP A 60 7.20 4.70 -55.15
C ASP A 60 6.77 6.15 -54.96
N GLU A 61 5.67 6.37 -54.23
CA GLU A 61 5.47 7.61 -53.49
C GLU A 61 6.67 7.72 -52.56
N VAL A 62 7.78 8.21 -53.11
CA VAL A 62 8.89 8.76 -52.37
C VAL A 62 8.22 9.79 -51.49
N PHE A 63 7.96 9.42 -50.24
CA PHE A 63 7.53 10.35 -49.23
C PHE A 63 8.58 11.45 -49.27
N ASP A 64 8.24 12.57 -49.90
CA ASP A 64 8.98 13.81 -49.80
C ASP A 64 8.75 14.26 -48.37
N PHE A 65 9.53 13.62 -47.49
CA PHE A 65 9.85 14.08 -46.17
C PHE A 65 10.65 15.37 -46.37
N SER A 66 9.96 16.42 -46.84
CA SER A 66 10.19 17.80 -46.46
C SER A 66 9.97 17.86 -44.94
N ASN A 67 10.86 17.20 -44.22
CA ASN A 67 10.92 17.14 -42.79
C ASN A 67 11.09 18.59 -42.35
N VAL A 68 10.06 19.12 -41.71
CA VAL A 68 10.24 20.25 -40.80
C VAL A 68 11.31 19.81 -39.79
N GLU A 69 12.55 20.24 -40.07
CA GLU A 69 13.60 20.57 -39.12
C GLU A 69 13.65 19.69 -37.85
N PHE A 70 13.70 18.37 -38.01
CA PHE A 70 13.95 17.44 -36.91
C PHE A 70 15.19 16.62 -37.24
N THR A 71 16.28 16.99 -36.60
CA THR A 71 17.56 16.33 -36.79
C THR A 71 17.65 15.08 -35.93
N ARG A 72 18.55 14.16 -36.29
CA ARG A 72 18.86 12.99 -35.45
C ARG A 72 19.34 13.43 -34.06
N GLU A 73 20.04 14.55 -34.00
CA GLU A 73 20.54 15.18 -32.78
C GLU A 73 19.40 15.63 -31.87
N ASP A 74 18.32 16.18 -32.44
CA ASP A 74 17.12 16.57 -31.69
C ASP A 74 16.45 15.36 -31.02
N LEU A 75 16.37 14.23 -31.74
CA LEU A 75 15.84 12.99 -31.19
C LEU A 75 16.68 12.46 -30.02
N VAL A 76 18.00 12.42 -30.20
CA VAL A 76 18.94 11.97 -29.17
C VAL A 76 18.87 12.88 -27.94
N SER A 77 18.76 14.20 -28.15
CA SER A 77 18.59 15.17 -27.08
C SER A 77 17.29 14.97 -26.31
N ALA A 78 16.16 14.81 -27.01
CA ALA A 78 14.86 14.55 -26.40
C ALA A 78 14.85 13.26 -25.58
N LEU A 79 15.43 12.17 -26.11
CA LEU A 79 15.56 10.91 -25.39
C LEU A 79 16.42 11.06 -24.12
N ASN A 80 17.57 11.72 -24.22
CA ASN A 80 18.44 11.95 -23.07
C ASN A 80 17.77 12.84 -22.01
N TYR A 81 17.00 13.84 -22.44
CA TYR A 81 16.19 14.67 -21.54
C TYR A 81 15.16 13.83 -20.78
N MET A 82 14.37 13.01 -21.48
CA MET A 82 13.38 12.14 -20.84
C MET A 82 14.00 11.15 -19.85
N VAL A 83 15.16 10.57 -20.17
CA VAL A 83 15.88 9.67 -19.25
C VAL A 83 16.31 10.40 -17.97
N LYS A 84 16.77 11.65 -18.08
CA LYS A 84 17.14 12.47 -16.92
C LYS A 84 15.93 12.82 -16.07
N GLU A 85 14.82 13.23 -16.69
CA GLU A 85 13.60 13.57 -15.97
C GLU A 85 12.99 12.33 -15.29
N TYR A 86 12.99 11.17 -15.96
CA TYR A 86 12.56 9.92 -15.35
C TYR A 86 13.44 9.54 -14.15
N ARG A 87 14.76 9.73 -14.24
CA ARG A 87 15.66 9.49 -13.10
C ARG A 87 15.34 10.39 -11.92
N LYS A 88 15.11 11.68 -12.15
CA LYS A 88 14.71 12.63 -11.10
C LYS A 88 13.37 12.22 -10.47
N LEU A 89 12.38 11.88 -11.29
CA LEU A 89 11.07 11.43 -10.83
C LEU A 89 11.18 10.16 -10.00
N SER A 90 11.98 9.19 -10.45
CA SER A 90 12.22 7.94 -9.72
C SER A 90 12.90 8.18 -8.37
N GLN A 91 13.80 9.17 -8.28
CA GLN A 91 14.44 9.55 -7.01
C GLN A 91 13.44 10.19 -6.05
N SER A 92 12.67 11.17 -6.53
CA SER A 92 11.58 11.81 -5.77
C SER A 92 10.59 10.78 -5.24
N PHE A 93 10.24 9.78 -6.05
CA PHE A 93 9.31 8.73 -5.63
C PHE A 93 9.84 7.89 -4.46
N GLU A 94 11.13 7.52 -4.46
CA GLU A 94 11.71 6.79 -3.34
C GLU A 94 11.87 7.69 -2.09
N GLU A 95 12.12 8.98 -2.26
CA GLU A 95 12.12 9.97 -1.17
C GLU A 95 10.72 10.10 -0.53
N ASP A 96 9.68 10.31 -1.34
CA ASP A 96 8.28 10.39 -0.88
C ASP A 96 7.86 9.10 -0.16
N LYS A 97 8.32 7.94 -0.64
CA LYS A 97 8.06 6.64 -0.01
C LYS A 97 8.76 6.53 1.35
N ALA A 98 10.00 7.00 1.46
CA ALA A 98 10.72 7.04 2.73
C ALA A 98 10.06 8.01 3.73
N GLU A 99 9.64 9.19 3.28
CA GLU A 99 8.88 10.15 4.08
C GLU A 99 7.55 9.56 4.55
N ASN A 100 6.81 8.88 3.67
CA ASN A 100 5.55 8.23 4.04
C ASN A 100 5.72 7.20 5.18
N ILE A 101 6.79 6.41 5.13
CA ILE A 101 7.12 5.46 6.19
C ILE A 101 7.43 6.22 7.49
N SER A 102 8.24 7.27 7.41
CA SER A 102 8.60 8.13 8.55
C SER A 102 7.37 8.77 9.22
N LEU A 103 6.46 9.34 8.43
CA LEU A 103 5.21 9.93 8.90
C LEU A 103 4.28 8.89 9.53
N LYS A 104 4.24 7.67 9.00
CA LYS A 104 3.49 6.58 9.63
C LYS A 104 4.07 6.20 10.98
N SER A 105 5.40 6.11 11.09
CA SER A 105 6.04 5.83 12.39
C SER A 105 5.76 6.94 13.39
N SER A 106 5.88 8.22 13.01
CA SER A 106 5.61 9.34 13.93
C SER A 106 4.13 9.43 14.31
N SER A 107 3.22 9.12 13.39
CA SER A 107 1.78 9.07 13.68
C SER A 107 1.43 7.96 14.68
N ILE A 108 2.09 6.81 14.60
CA ILE A 108 1.87 5.70 15.53
C ILE A 108 2.45 6.04 16.89
N GLU A 109 3.67 6.57 16.93
CA GLU A 109 4.37 6.99 18.15
C GLU A 109 3.59 8.09 18.89
N SER A 110 3.16 9.14 18.18
CA SER A 110 2.32 10.21 18.74
C SER A 110 1.00 9.69 19.32
N SER A 111 0.39 8.65 18.75
CA SER A 111 -0.85 8.07 19.29
C SER A 111 -0.62 7.19 20.51
N SER A 112 0.60 6.66 20.68
CA SER A 112 0.95 5.78 21.79
C SER A 112 1.06 6.56 23.09
N ASP A 113 1.72 7.73 23.06
CA ASP A 113 1.91 8.57 24.24
C ASP A 113 0.58 9.13 24.77
N GLU A 114 -0.33 9.53 23.88
CA GLU A 114 -1.67 10.00 24.28
C GLU A 114 -2.53 8.90 24.91
N LEU A 115 -2.39 7.64 24.47
CA LEU A 115 -3.16 6.53 25.02
C LEU A 115 -2.77 6.23 26.48
N GLU A 116 -1.48 6.25 26.82
CA GLU A 116 -1.00 5.99 28.18
C GLU A 116 -1.43 7.09 29.17
N ASP A 117 -1.47 8.35 28.70
CA ASP A 117 -1.99 9.47 29.47
C ASP A 117 -3.50 9.33 29.74
N THR A 118 -4.28 8.88 28.76
CA THR A 118 -5.74 8.71 28.94
C THR A 118 -6.07 7.61 29.96
N ASP A 119 -5.35 6.49 29.95
CA ASP A 119 -5.54 5.42 30.92
C ASP A 119 -5.10 5.86 32.33
N SER A 120 -4.02 6.62 32.43
CA SER A 120 -3.55 7.21 33.70
C SER A 120 -4.60 8.15 34.30
N LEU A 121 -5.15 9.08 33.51
CA LEU A 121 -6.21 9.99 33.95
C LEU A 121 -7.48 9.23 34.36
N LYS A 122 -7.84 8.16 33.63
CA LYS A 122 -9.00 7.31 33.95
C LYS A 122 -8.84 6.61 35.30
N ILE A 123 -7.64 6.12 35.61
CA ILE A 123 -7.32 5.54 36.92
C ILE A 123 -7.46 6.60 38.01
N GLU A 124 -6.89 7.79 37.82
CA GLU A 124 -6.96 8.88 38.80
C GLU A 124 -8.41 9.33 39.06
N LEU A 125 -9.23 9.44 38.01
CA LEU A 125 -10.65 9.78 38.12
C LEU A 125 -11.42 8.71 38.92
N SER A 126 -11.14 7.42 38.69
CA SER A 126 -11.75 6.33 39.45
C SER A 126 -11.39 6.40 40.94
N LYS A 127 -10.13 6.72 41.27
CA LYS A 127 -9.64 6.91 42.65
C LYS A 127 -10.36 8.08 43.33
N LEU A 128 -10.42 9.24 42.66
CA LEU A 128 -11.11 10.42 43.17
C LEU A 128 -12.61 10.17 43.37
N THR A 129 -13.23 9.38 42.49
CA THR A 129 -14.65 9.00 42.62
C THR A 129 -14.90 8.23 43.93
N VAL A 130 -14.04 7.25 44.23
CA VAL A 130 -14.12 6.48 45.49
C VAL A 130 -13.88 7.37 46.70
N GLU A 131 -12.87 8.22 46.65
CA GLU A 131 -12.55 9.15 47.75
C GLU A 131 -13.71 10.13 48.01
N ASN A 132 -14.35 10.65 46.96
CA ASN A 132 -15.49 11.55 47.08
C ASN A 132 -16.70 10.86 47.71
N GLU A 133 -17.01 9.61 47.34
CA GLU A 133 -18.07 8.82 47.97
C GLU A 133 -17.78 8.57 49.45
N LEU A 134 -16.53 8.26 49.81
CA LEU A 134 -16.12 8.08 51.20
C LEU A 134 -16.26 9.39 52.00
N LEU A 135 -15.85 10.53 51.43
CA LEU A 135 -16.02 11.84 52.07
C LEU A 135 -17.49 12.20 52.26
N LYS A 136 -18.38 11.88 51.31
CA LYS A 136 -19.84 12.05 51.48
C LYS A 136 -20.37 11.25 52.67
N ILE A 137 -19.90 10.01 52.84
CA ILE A 137 -20.30 9.15 53.97
C ILE A 137 -19.79 9.75 55.29
N ILE A 138 -18.52 10.14 55.37
CA ILE A 138 -17.95 10.78 56.56
C ILE A 138 -18.70 12.07 56.91
N ALA A 139 -18.98 12.92 55.91
CA ALA A 139 -19.71 14.17 56.13
C ALA A 139 -21.11 13.94 56.71
N LYS A 140 -21.85 12.92 56.22
CA LYS A 140 -23.13 12.51 56.81
C LYS A 140 -22.99 12.07 58.26
N ALA A 141 -22.03 11.20 58.56
CA ALA A 141 -21.80 10.69 59.92
C ALA A 141 -21.39 11.79 60.91
N VAL A 142 -20.56 12.76 60.48
CA VAL A 142 -20.19 13.93 61.29
C VAL A 142 -21.42 14.78 61.61
N LYS A 143 -22.28 15.02 60.62
CA LYS A 143 -23.52 15.79 60.81
C LYS A 143 -24.47 15.10 61.79
N GLU A 144 -24.62 13.78 61.71
CA GLU A 144 -25.42 13.00 62.67
C GLU A 144 -24.87 13.09 64.09
N ARG A 145 -23.53 12.95 64.27
CA ARG A 145 -22.89 13.11 65.58
C ARG A 145 -23.10 14.50 66.18
N GLN A 146 -23.04 15.55 65.36
CA GLN A 146 -23.26 16.92 65.83
C GLN A 146 -24.70 17.12 66.34
N VAL A 147 -25.70 16.57 65.65
CA VAL A 147 -27.11 16.61 66.08
C VAL A 147 -27.30 15.85 67.40
N LEU A 148 -26.71 14.66 67.53
CA LEU A 148 -26.79 13.87 68.77
C LEU A 148 -26.20 14.60 69.97
N ASN A 149 -25.02 15.20 69.82
CA ASN A 149 -24.38 15.98 70.89
C ASN A 149 -25.23 17.19 71.31
N HIS A 150 -25.84 17.90 70.35
CA HIS A 150 -26.73 19.03 70.66
C HIS A 150 -27.97 18.58 71.46
N SER A 151 -28.56 17.43 71.09
CA SER A 151 -29.71 16.87 71.81
C SER A 151 -29.35 16.48 73.26
N GLN A 152 -28.19 15.84 73.48
CA GLN A 152 -27.74 15.46 74.82
C GLN A 152 -27.56 16.67 75.74
N HIS A 153 -26.90 17.73 75.26
CA HIS A 153 -26.64 18.93 76.06
C HIS A 153 -27.93 19.64 76.51
N MET A 154 -28.99 19.60 75.69
CA MET A 154 -30.28 20.17 76.06
C MET A 154 -31.00 19.33 77.14
N THR A 155 -30.87 18.00 77.08
CA THR A 155 -31.50 17.09 78.07
C THR A 155 -30.81 17.08 79.43
N SER A 156 -29.51 17.36 79.50
CA SER A 156 -28.77 17.49 80.78
C SER A 156 -28.93 18.87 81.43
N SER A 157 -29.28 19.92 80.68
CA SER A 157 -29.61 21.23 81.25
C SER A 157 -31.07 21.34 81.76
N THR A 158 -31.92 20.34 81.52
CA THR A 158 -33.33 20.32 81.97
C THR A 158 -33.61 19.37 83.15
N LYS A 159 -32.59 18.68 83.67
CA LYS A 159 -32.65 17.87 84.90
C LYS A 159 -31.96 18.60 86.05
#